data_AF-A0A183DIZ0-F1
#
_entry.id   AF-A0A183DIZ0-F1
#
_cell.length_a   1.000
_cell.length_b   1.000
_cell.length_c   1.000
_cell.angle_alpha   90.00
_cell.angle_beta   90.00
_cell.angle_gamma   90.00
#
_symmetry.space_group_name_H-M   'P 1'
#
loop_
_entity.id
_entity.type
_entity.pdbx_description
1 polymer ?
#
loop_
_entity_poly.entity_id
_entity_poly.type
_entity_poly.pdbx_seq_one_letter_code
_entity_poly.pdbx_strand_id
1 'polypeptide(L)'
;DEKHKEQFRVYAPVCRTVYGVTVQARVKRDKPHEHQQHTLESYFETHLKWLTDEQKAEIKRMKEEGQTKFMIQEKIFQYFEELRREEKLGFAEYLQEVCRELVGDIVGNKRATVLTRMRNAGATLEEIKTEMEIMLDENTDKTVKAKIEVYGAVCGKIFGVDVPFRRRRDEQGQHTLDDYFKTHLSWLADAQKEEIKKMKEDGKTKADMQDKIMRYYDALNDGEKAHATELLLDGCREVLKDVVGEEHYNDLKKMKDAGAGVYDLKAKVDAILEGITDVQKREKIKLYGAGCRKIFAAAHYEHSLEDYFKGHLKWLTDEQRNELRKMKEENKSKIDIREKIYMYYEELNDTESKSEAGKFLREACRDLFRYVVGDEKADELKKLKESGVSLDEMKHKVDLMIA
;
A
#
# COMPACT_ATOMS: atom_id res chain seq x y z
N ASP A 1 27.03 -51.31 11.19
CA ASP A 1 26.64 -52.64 10.68
C ASP A 1 25.62 -52.44 9.56
N GLU A 2 25.80 -53.10 8.42
CA GLU A 2 24.90 -52.99 7.26
C GLU A 2 23.46 -53.43 7.57
N LYS A 3 23.29 -54.33 8.53
CA LYS A 3 21.95 -54.75 8.97
C LYS A 3 21.15 -53.59 9.59
N HIS A 4 21.84 -52.69 10.29
CA HIS A 4 21.23 -51.48 10.87
C HIS A 4 20.93 -50.39 9.82
N LYS A 5 21.76 -50.29 8.77
CA LYS A 5 21.52 -49.34 7.66
C LYS A 5 20.34 -49.76 6.80
N GLU A 6 20.17 -51.07 6.58
CA GLU A 6 19.05 -51.59 5.81
C GLU A 6 17.73 -51.45 6.58
N GLN A 7 17.72 -51.69 7.90
CA GLN A 7 16.58 -51.34 8.75
C GLN A 7 16.25 -49.85 8.68
N PHE A 8 17.26 -48.97 8.74
CA PHE A 8 17.02 -47.53 8.61
C PHE A 8 16.42 -47.17 7.24
N ARG A 9 16.85 -47.78 6.13
CA ARG A 9 16.26 -47.54 4.81
C ARG A 9 14.80 -47.97 4.72
N VAL A 10 14.44 -49.10 5.34
CA VAL A 10 13.07 -49.63 5.35
C VAL A 10 12.15 -48.73 6.19
N TYR A 11 12.61 -48.23 7.34
CA TYR A 11 11.78 -47.40 8.23
C TYR A 11 11.88 -45.89 7.96
N ALA A 12 12.90 -45.40 7.25
CA ALA A 12 13.11 -43.98 6.96
C ALA A 12 11.93 -43.27 6.24
N PRO A 13 11.16 -43.91 5.33
CA PRO A 13 9.96 -43.29 4.78
C PRO A 13 8.87 -43.11 5.83
N VAL A 14 8.67 -44.10 6.70
CA VAL A 14 7.68 -44.07 7.78
C VAL A 14 8.07 -43.05 8.85
N CYS A 15 9.34 -43.02 9.25
CA CYS A 15 9.87 -42.04 10.18
C CYS A 15 9.76 -40.61 9.62
N ARG A 16 9.97 -40.38 8.32
CA ARG A 16 9.78 -39.06 7.69
C ARG A 16 8.33 -38.58 7.73
N THR A 17 7.37 -39.50 7.62
CA THR A 17 5.93 -39.20 7.74
C THR A 17 5.54 -38.92 9.19
N VAL A 18 6.02 -39.72 10.15
CA VAL A 18 5.69 -39.57 11.58
C VAL A 18 6.32 -38.32 12.20
N TYR A 19 7.56 -37.99 11.83
CA TYR A 19 8.25 -36.78 12.31
C TYR A 19 7.96 -35.52 11.48
N GLY A 20 6.96 -35.55 10.59
CA GLY A 20 6.51 -34.35 9.87
C GLY A 20 7.58 -33.72 8.96
N VAL A 21 8.53 -34.51 8.44
CA VAL A 21 9.50 -34.06 7.42
C VAL A 21 8.92 -34.30 6.02
N THR A 22 7.63 -34.08 5.86
CA THR A 22 7.04 -33.66 4.58
C THR A 22 7.07 -32.14 4.59
N VAL A 23 8.13 -31.59 3.99
CA VAL A 23 8.13 -30.19 3.59
C VAL A 23 6.98 -30.05 2.60
N GLN A 24 5.80 -29.64 3.08
CA GLN A 24 4.82 -28.96 2.27
C GLN A 24 5.45 -27.61 1.91
N ALA A 25 6.37 -27.66 0.95
CA ALA A 25 6.73 -26.51 0.15
C ALA A 25 5.41 -25.99 -0.40
N ARG A 26 5.02 -24.79 0.04
CA ARG A 26 3.96 -24.04 -0.63
C ARG A 26 4.29 -24.07 -2.10
N VAL A 27 3.41 -24.70 -2.87
CA VAL A 27 3.43 -24.72 -4.33
C VAL A 27 3.40 -23.27 -4.78
N LYS A 28 4.57 -22.67 -4.99
CA LYS A 28 4.71 -21.66 -6.02
C LYS A 28 4.28 -22.36 -7.29
N ARG A 29 3.42 -21.70 -8.06
CA ARG A 29 3.19 -22.03 -9.45
C ARG A 29 4.53 -21.86 -10.17
N ASP A 30 5.36 -22.89 -10.10
CA ASP A 30 6.43 -23.10 -11.07
C ASP A 30 5.69 -23.43 -12.37
N LYS A 31 5.32 -22.37 -13.11
CA LYS A 31 5.45 -22.50 -14.56
C LYS A 31 6.91 -22.87 -14.74
N PRO A 32 7.25 -23.96 -15.45
CA PRO A 32 8.64 -24.17 -15.81
C PRO A 32 9.03 -22.91 -16.57
N HIS A 33 9.91 -22.08 -15.97
CA HIS A 33 10.77 -21.26 -16.78
C HIS A 33 11.64 -22.25 -17.52
N GLU A 34 11.15 -22.65 -18.68
CA GLU A 34 11.98 -23.13 -19.75
C GLU A 34 13.08 -22.08 -19.87
N HIS A 35 14.27 -22.37 -19.37
CA HIS A 35 15.46 -21.64 -19.73
C HIS A 35 15.63 -21.89 -21.23
N GLN A 36 14.89 -21.14 -22.06
CA GLN A 36 15.23 -21.03 -23.46
C GLN A 36 16.69 -20.60 -23.47
N GLN A 37 17.56 -21.45 -24.02
CA GLN A 37 18.93 -21.06 -24.30
C GLN A 37 18.87 -19.83 -25.19
N HIS A 38 19.07 -18.65 -24.62
CA HIS A 38 19.16 -17.43 -25.39
C HIS A 38 20.41 -17.54 -26.27
N THR A 39 20.20 -17.74 -27.57
CA THR A 39 21.27 -17.69 -28.57
C THR A 39 21.77 -16.25 -28.69
N LEU A 40 23.02 -16.06 -29.15
CA LEU A 40 23.55 -14.71 -29.41
C LEU A 40 22.65 -13.94 -30.40
N GLU A 41 22.05 -14.66 -31.34
CA GLU A 41 21.06 -14.15 -32.29
C GLU A 41 19.83 -13.55 -31.58
N SER A 42 19.31 -14.26 -30.57
CA SER A 42 18.19 -13.75 -29.75
C SER A 42 18.55 -12.43 -29.06
N TYR A 43 19.79 -12.28 -28.58
CA TYR A 43 20.25 -11.02 -27.99
C TYR A 43 20.36 -9.90 -29.01
N PHE A 44 20.79 -10.17 -30.26
CA PHE A 44 20.85 -9.15 -31.32
C PHE A 44 19.48 -8.61 -31.72
N GLU A 45 18.44 -9.43 -31.66
CA GLU A 45 17.09 -9.01 -32.04
C GLU A 45 16.36 -8.27 -30.92
N THR A 46 16.70 -8.56 -29.66
CA THR A 46 15.99 -8.02 -28.49
C THR A 46 16.76 -6.91 -27.80
N HIS A 47 17.94 -7.24 -27.27
CA HIS A 47 18.68 -6.42 -26.31
C HIS A 47 19.82 -5.60 -26.93
N LEU A 48 20.39 -6.09 -28.03
CA LEU A 48 21.52 -5.52 -28.76
C LEU A 48 21.12 -5.05 -30.17
N LYS A 49 19.83 -4.77 -30.37
CA LYS A 49 19.28 -4.29 -31.66
C LYS A 49 19.89 -2.99 -32.17
N TRP A 50 20.53 -2.24 -31.26
CA TRP A 50 21.18 -0.96 -31.52
C TRP A 50 22.57 -1.09 -32.13
N LEU A 51 23.17 -2.28 -32.08
CA LEU A 51 24.40 -2.56 -32.80
C LEU A 51 24.11 -2.54 -34.30
N THR A 52 25.00 -1.95 -35.08
CA THR A 52 24.95 -2.05 -36.55
C THR A 52 25.20 -3.49 -36.99
N ASP A 53 24.86 -3.81 -38.23
CA ASP A 53 25.07 -5.15 -38.77
C ASP A 53 26.57 -5.51 -38.83
N GLU A 54 27.44 -4.52 -39.06
CA GLU A 54 28.89 -4.68 -38.95
C GLU A 54 29.34 -4.99 -37.52
N GLN A 55 28.80 -4.28 -36.52
CA GLN A 55 29.13 -4.51 -35.10
C GLN A 55 28.63 -5.88 -34.63
N LYS A 56 27.43 -6.31 -35.04
CA LYS A 56 26.90 -7.66 -34.76
C LYS A 56 27.76 -8.75 -35.40
N ALA A 57 28.22 -8.53 -36.64
CA ALA A 57 29.12 -9.44 -37.32
C ALA A 57 30.46 -9.57 -36.59
N GLU A 58 31.03 -8.47 -36.08
CA GLU A 58 32.26 -8.50 -35.27
C GLU A 58 32.08 -9.29 -33.96
N ILE A 59 30.97 -9.10 -33.26
CA ILE A 59 30.66 -9.86 -32.03
C ILE A 59 30.48 -11.36 -32.33
N LYS A 60 29.88 -11.71 -33.48
CA LYS A 60 29.81 -13.11 -33.96
C LYS A 60 31.20 -13.70 -34.19
N ARG A 61 32.07 -12.99 -34.91
CA ARG A 61 33.45 -13.45 -35.15
C ARG A 61 34.20 -13.67 -33.85
N MET A 62 34.11 -12.74 -32.89
CA MET A 62 34.76 -12.89 -31.59
C MET A 62 34.31 -14.17 -30.87
N LYS A 63 33.02 -14.52 -30.97
CA LYS A 63 32.49 -15.76 -30.39
C LYS A 63 32.98 -17.01 -31.13
N GLU A 64 33.03 -16.97 -32.46
CA GLU A 64 33.52 -18.08 -33.30
C GLU A 64 35.02 -18.33 -33.14
N GLU A 65 35.79 -17.26 -32.93
CA GLU A 65 37.22 -17.28 -32.60
C GLU A 65 37.49 -17.77 -31.16
N GLY A 66 36.44 -18.08 -30.39
CA GLY A 66 36.56 -18.62 -29.04
C GLY A 66 36.92 -17.57 -27.99
N GLN A 67 36.72 -16.28 -28.26
CA GLN A 67 36.94 -15.25 -27.26
C GLN A 67 36.00 -15.42 -26.06
N THR A 68 36.49 -15.04 -24.89
CA THR A 68 35.72 -15.19 -23.65
C THR A 68 34.52 -14.26 -23.65
N LYS A 69 33.45 -14.66 -22.93
CA LYS A 69 32.26 -13.81 -22.73
C LYS A 69 32.61 -12.41 -22.22
N PHE A 70 33.69 -12.32 -21.43
CA PHE A 70 34.24 -11.09 -20.89
C PHE A 70 34.71 -10.12 -21.99
N MET A 71 35.53 -10.59 -22.94
CA MET A 71 36.02 -9.78 -24.07
C MET A 71 34.86 -9.32 -24.97
N ILE A 72 33.89 -10.21 -25.17
CA ILE A 72 32.69 -9.88 -25.95
C ILE A 72 31.86 -8.77 -25.26
N GLN A 73 31.67 -8.86 -23.95
CA GLN A 73 30.97 -7.84 -23.16
C GLN A 73 31.71 -6.50 -23.17
N GLU A 74 33.03 -6.51 -23.02
CA GLU A 74 33.87 -5.31 -23.12
C GLU A 74 33.67 -4.60 -24.46
N LYS A 75 33.69 -5.35 -25.57
CA LYS A 75 33.48 -4.79 -26.90
C LYS A 75 32.08 -4.20 -27.08
N ILE A 76 31.04 -4.84 -26.54
CA ILE A 76 29.68 -4.30 -26.54
C ILE A 76 29.63 -2.97 -25.78
N PHE A 77 30.33 -2.87 -24.65
CA PHE A 77 30.38 -1.62 -23.88
C PHE A 77 31.13 -0.50 -24.61
N GLN A 78 32.19 -0.81 -25.36
CA GLN A 78 32.89 0.17 -26.19
C GLN A 78 31.94 0.78 -27.24
N TYR A 79 31.17 -0.05 -27.96
CA TYR A 79 30.17 0.44 -28.90
C TYR A 79 29.10 1.30 -28.23
N PHE A 80 28.75 1.01 -26.97
CA PHE A 80 27.81 1.81 -26.22
C PHE A 80 28.39 3.18 -25.85
N GLU A 81 29.67 3.27 -25.49
CA GLU A 81 30.33 4.54 -25.18
C GLU A 81 30.39 5.47 -26.40
N GLU A 82 30.44 4.92 -27.61
CA GLU A 82 30.48 5.66 -28.88
C GLU A 82 29.11 6.24 -29.30
N LEU A 83 28.00 5.78 -28.72
CA LEU A 83 26.66 6.28 -29.03
C LEU A 83 26.43 7.73 -28.57
N ARG A 84 25.54 8.47 -29.26
CA ARG A 84 25.10 9.81 -28.83
C ARG A 84 24.28 9.71 -27.55
N ARG A 85 24.22 10.81 -26.79
CA ARG A 85 23.51 10.87 -25.49
C ARG A 85 22.04 10.44 -25.58
N GLU A 86 21.34 10.85 -26.63
CA GLU A 86 19.93 10.51 -26.87
C GLU A 86 19.74 9.03 -27.21
N GLU A 87 20.67 8.43 -27.95
CA GLU A 87 20.66 7.01 -28.32
C GLU A 87 20.96 6.13 -27.11
N LYS A 88 21.86 6.57 -26.22
CA LYS A 88 22.20 5.88 -24.97
C LYS A 88 20.98 5.69 -24.05
N LEU A 89 20.05 6.64 -24.01
CA LEU A 89 18.86 6.59 -23.15
C LEU A 89 17.96 5.37 -23.46
N GLY A 90 17.86 4.97 -24.73
CA GLY A 90 17.03 3.82 -25.14
C GLY A 90 17.59 2.45 -24.74
N PHE A 91 18.90 2.37 -24.45
CA PHE A 91 19.62 1.10 -24.25
C PHE A 91 20.32 0.98 -22.89
N ALA A 92 20.45 2.09 -22.16
CA ALA A 92 21.06 2.10 -20.85
C ALA A 92 20.30 1.24 -19.83
N GLU A 93 18.98 1.06 -19.94
CA GLU A 93 18.22 0.15 -19.05
C GLU A 93 18.71 -1.29 -19.11
N TYR A 94 18.96 -1.82 -20.31
CA TYR A 94 19.48 -3.18 -20.47
C TYR A 94 20.89 -3.30 -19.92
N LEU A 95 21.76 -2.33 -20.25
CA LEU A 95 23.13 -2.34 -19.74
C LEU A 95 23.20 -2.14 -18.22
N GLN A 96 22.24 -1.43 -17.63
CA GLN A 96 22.09 -1.34 -16.19
C GLN A 96 21.73 -2.69 -15.56
N GLU A 97 20.89 -3.52 -16.19
CA GLU A 97 20.62 -4.87 -15.69
C GLU A 97 21.86 -5.76 -15.77
N VAL A 98 22.58 -5.71 -16.88
CA VAL A 98 23.86 -6.44 -17.03
C VAL A 98 24.86 -5.98 -15.97
N CYS A 99 24.97 -4.68 -15.72
CA CYS A 99 25.80 -4.15 -14.64
C CYS A 99 25.31 -4.59 -13.25
N ARG A 100 24.00 -4.70 -13.00
CA ARG A 100 23.47 -5.20 -11.72
C ARG A 100 23.80 -6.67 -11.49
N GLU A 101 23.68 -7.51 -12.51
CA GLU A 101 24.07 -8.92 -12.43
C GLU A 101 25.57 -9.04 -12.10
N LEU A 102 26.40 -8.26 -12.78
CA LEU A 102 27.84 -8.22 -12.51
C LEU A 102 28.14 -7.75 -11.09
N VAL A 103 27.45 -6.73 -10.58
CA VAL A 103 27.57 -6.29 -9.19
C VAL A 103 27.16 -7.43 -8.24
N GLY A 104 26.08 -8.13 -8.54
CA GLY A 104 25.64 -9.32 -7.79
C GLY A 104 26.71 -10.43 -7.73
N ASP A 105 27.43 -10.65 -8.82
CA ASP A 105 28.54 -11.61 -8.88
C ASP A 105 29.79 -11.14 -8.11
N ILE A 106 30.05 -9.82 -8.07
CA ILE A 106 31.23 -9.20 -7.44
C ILE A 106 31.07 -9.09 -5.92
N VAL A 107 29.92 -8.56 -5.46
CA VAL A 107 29.68 -8.30 -4.03
C VAL A 107 28.76 -9.33 -3.38
N GLY A 108 28.16 -10.23 -4.15
CA GLY A 108 27.13 -11.16 -3.71
C GLY A 108 25.73 -10.57 -3.71
N ASN A 109 24.75 -11.34 -4.21
CA ASN A 109 23.35 -10.91 -4.37
C ASN A 109 22.73 -10.24 -3.14
N LYS A 110 23.05 -10.70 -1.92
CA LYS A 110 22.55 -10.09 -0.68
C LYS A 110 23.05 -8.66 -0.49
N ARG A 111 24.34 -8.40 -0.77
CA ARG A 111 24.94 -7.06 -0.66
C ARG A 111 24.49 -6.16 -1.80
N ALA A 112 24.37 -6.69 -3.01
CA ALA A 112 23.82 -5.95 -4.16
C ALA A 112 22.38 -5.46 -3.91
N THR A 113 21.59 -6.17 -3.10
CA THR A 113 20.24 -5.70 -2.72
C THR A 113 20.27 -4.45 -1.83
N VAL A 114 21.36 -4.19 -1.10
CA VAL A 114 21.51 -2.97 -0.28
C VAL A 114 21.59 -1.74 -1.17
N LEU A 115 22.38 -1.77 -2.25
CA LEU A 115 22.46 -0.68 -3.23
C LEU A 115 21.11 -0.41 -3.90
N THR A 116 20.36 -1.47 -4.20
CA THR A 116 18.99 -1.35 -4.73
C THR A 116 18.05 -0.69 -3.72
N ARG A 117 18.15 -1.03 -2.44
CA ARG A 117 17.36 -0.41 -1.36
C ARG A 117 17.72 1.05 -1.15
N MET A 118 19.01 1.39 -1.15
CA MET A 118 19.48 2.78 -1.04
C MET A 118 18.90 3.64 -2.15
N ARG A 119 19.02 3.20 -3.41
CA ARG A 119 18.41 3.87 -4.56
C ARG A 119 16.90 4.05 -4.39
N ASN A 120 16.21 3.00 -3.94
CA ASN A 120 14.75 3.05 -3.74
C ASN A 120 14.34 3.94 -2.53
N ALA A 121 15.25 4.13 -1.57
CA ALA A 121 15.08 5.04 -0.44
C ALA A 121 15.41 6.51 -0.78
N GLY A 122 15.81 6.78 -2.03
CA GLY A 122 16.16 8.13 -2.49
C GLY A 122 17.59 8.54 -2.17
N ALA A 123 18.49 7.60 -1.89
CA ALA A 123 19.91 7.90 -1.73
C ALA A 123 20.46 8.55 -3.00
N THR A 124 21.30 9.56 -2.79
CA THR A 124 22.04 10.25 -3.85
C THR A 124 23.00 9.29 -4.54
N LEU A 125 23.36 9.61 -5.79
CA LEU A 125 24.34 8.83 -6.55
C LEU A 125 25.69 8.75 -5.81
N GLU A 126 26.04 9.79 -5.06
CA GLU A 126 27.27 9.85 -4.27
C GLU A 126 27.24 8.88 -3.09
N GLU A 127 26.13 8.82 -2.34
CA GLU A 127 25.93 7.84 -1.26
C GLU A 127 25.98 6.39 -1.77
N ILE A 128 25.35 6.12 -2.92
CA ILE A 128 25.37 4.80 -3.56
C ILE A 128 26.79 4.45 -4.01
N LYS A 129 27.53 5.43 -4.56
CA LYS A 129 28.91 5.24 -5.00
C LYS A 129 29.83 4.94 -3.82
N THR A 130 29.71 5.67 -2.72
CA THR A 130 30.48 5.42 -1.49
C THR A 130 30.21 4.03 -0.92
N GLU A 131 28.94 3.62 -0.83
CA GLU A 131 28.60 2.27 -0.36
C GLU A 131 29.17 1.19 -1.30
N MET A 132 29.12 1.42 -2.61
CA MET A 132 29.71 0.51 -3.59
C MET A 132 31.23 0.40 -3.39
N GLU A 133 31.95 1.52 -3.23
CA GLU A 133 33.39 1.51 -2.96
C GLU A 133 33.73 0.70 -1.70
N ILE A 134 32.96 0.86 -0.61
CA ILE A 134 33.10 0.05 0.61
C ILE A 134 32.90 -1.45 0.31
N MET A 135 31.88 -1.80 -0.46
CA MET A 135 31.62 -3.21 -0.83
C MET A 135 32.73 -3.81 -1.71
N LEU A 136 33.38 -2.99 -2.53
CA LEU A 136 34.46 -3.42 -3.41
C LEU A 136 35.80 -3.54 -2.68
N ASP A 137 36.09 -2.65 -1.72
CA ASP A 137 37.34 -2.64 -0.94
C ASP A 137 37.48 -3.88 -0.03
N GLU A 138 36.36 -4.40 0.45
CA GLU A 138 36.33 -5.63 1.25
C GLU A 138 36.61 -6.91 0.42
N ASN A 139 36.65 -6.82 -0.91
CA ASN A 139 36.89 -7.97 -1.76
C ASN A 139 38.40 -8.18 -2.04
N THR A 140 38.95 -9.27 -1.52
CA THR A 140 40.36 -9.62 -1.68
C THR A 140 40.65 -10.54 -2.88
N ASP A 141 39.65 -10.94 -3.66
CA ASP A 141 39.82 -11.87 -4.79
C ASP A 141 40.40 -11.15 -6.02
N LYS A 142 41.55 -11.65 -6.52
CA LYS A 142 42.24 -11.10 -7.70
C LYS A 142 41.38 -11.14 -8.98
N THR A 143 40.54 -12.15 -9.14
CA THR A 143 39.64 -12.28 -10.30
C THR A 143 38.50 -11.28 -10.24
N VAL A 144 38.04 -10.95 -9.02
CA VAL A 144 37.02 -9.93 -8.80
C VAL A 144 37.60 -8.53 -8.99
N LYS A 145 38.82 -8.28 -8.52
CA LYS A 145 39.54 -7.01 -8.77
C LYS A 145 39.72 -6.72 -10.26
N ALA A 146 40.06 -7.73 -11.06
CA ALA A 146 40.15 -7.57 -12.52
C ALA A 146 38.79 -7.22 -13.16
N LYS A 147 37.68 -7.80 -12.68
CA LYS A 147 36.33 -7.42 -13.15
C LYS A 147 35.96 -5.99 -12.76
N ILE A 148 36.33 -5.55 -11.56
CA ILE A 148 36.09 -4.19 -11.08
C ILE A 148 36.90 -3.18 -11.90
N GLU A 149 38.15 -3.48 -12.20
CA GLU A 149 39.02 -2.60 -13.01
C GLU A 149 38.46 -2.40 -14.43
N VAL A 150 37.96 -3.47 -15.05
CA VAL A 150 37.45 -3.40 -16.43
C VAL A 150 36.04 -2.82 -16.50
N TYR A 151 35.13 -3.19 -15.59
CA TYR A 151 33.73 -2.79 -15.69
C TYR A 151 33.32 -1.67 -14.73
N GLY A 152 34.11 -1.36 -13.70
CA GLY A 152 33.73 -0.38 -12.68
C GLY A 152 33.50 1.01 -13.25
N ALA A 153 34.40 1.48 -14.11
CA ALA A 153 34.26 2.77 -14.79
C ALA A 153 33.07 2.77 -15.77
N VAL A 154 32.90 1.69 -16.51
CA VAL A 154 31.84 1.52 -17.52
C VAL A 154 30.46 1.46 -16.87
N CYS A 155 30.29 0.61 -15.86
CA CYS A 155 29.04 0.50 -15.11
C CYS A 155 28.74 1.76 -14.30
N GLY A 156 29.75 2.44 -13.75
CA GLY A 156 29.57 3.75 -13.12
C GLY A 156 28.98 4.78 -14.08
N LYS A 157 29.49 4.85 -15.33
CA LYS A 157 28.91 5.70 -16.37
C LYS A 157 27.49 5.28 -16.76
N ILE A 158 27.23 3.98 -16.92
CA ILE A 158 25.89 3.44 -17.27
C ILE A 158 24.85 3.71 -16.18
N PHE A 159 25.23 3.63 -14.91
CA PHE A 159 24.38 4.01 -13.78
C PHE A 159 24.21 5.53 -13.66
N GLY A 160 25.19 6.33 -14.12
CA GLY A 160 25.12 7.79 -14.20
C GLY A 160 24.37 8.33 -15.44
N VAL A 161 23.97 7.48 -16.39
CA VAL A 161 23.03 7.88 -17.44
C VAL A 161 21.64 7.95 -16.81
N ASP A 162 21.09 9.17 -16.71
CA ASP A 162 19.71 9.44 -16.32
C ASP A 162 18.74 8.86 -17.38
N VAL A 163 18.57 7.54 -17.34
CA VAL A 163 17.46 6.89 -18.02
C VAL A 163 16.19 7.25 -17.25
N PRO A 164 15.16 7.82 -17.90
CA PRO A 164 13.84 7.84 -17.31
C PRO A 164 13.41 6.39 -17.17
N PHE A 165 13.59 5.86 -15.95
CA PHE A 165 13.35 4.48 -15.56
C PHE A 165 12.05 3.98 -16.22
N ARG A 166 12.12 3.14 -17.26
CA ARG A 166 10.97 2.30 -17.62
C ARG A 166 10.78 1.38 -16.45
N ARG A 167 9.82 1.79 -15.61
CA ARG A 167 9.24 1.01 -14.55
C ARG A 167 9.05 -0.41 -15.08
N ARG A 168 9.84 -1.36 -14.56
CA ARG A 168 9.41 -2.75 -14.58
C ARG A 168 7.98 -2.74 -14.07
N ARG A 169 7.12 -3.41 -14.83
CA ARG A 169 5.72 -3.65 -14.52
C ARG A 169 5.64 -4.51 -13.26
N ASP A 170 5.89 -3.90 -12.11
CA ASP A 170 5.46 -4.35 -10.81
C ASP A 170 4.21 -3.54 -10.50
N GLU A 171 3.09 -4.24 -10.42
CA GLU A 171 1.73 -3.72 -10.20
C GLU A 171 1.54 -3.19 -8.77
N GLN A 172 2.39 -2.29 -8.32
CA GLN A 172 2.18 -1.48 -7.12
C GLN A 172 2.64 -0.06 -7.42
N GLY A 173 1.71 0.74 -7.94
CA GLY A 173 1.93 2.15 -8.26
C GLY A 173 2.46 2.91 -7.05
N GLN A 174 3.74 3.27 -7.07
CA GLN A 174 4.16 4.49 -6.39
C GLN A 174 3.60 5.65 -7.20
N HIS A 175 2.36 6.01 -6.89
CA HIS A 175 1.81 7.30 -7.27
C HIS A 175 2.72 8.37 -6.67
N THR A 176 3.23 9.24 -7.53
CA THR A 176 3.90 10.45 -7.06
C THR A 176 2.89 11.34 -6.35
N LEU A 177 3.37 12.28 -5.53
CA LEU A 177 2.49 13.26 -4.90
C LEU A 177 1.66 14.02 -5.96
N ASP A 178 2.26 14.30 -7.12
CA ASP A 178 1.58 14.91 -8.26
C ASP A 178 0.54 14.01 -8.91
N ASP A 179 0.74 12.68 -8.91
CA ASP A 179 -0.28 11.74 -9.38
C ASP A 179 -1.50 11.79 -8.47
N TYR A 180 -1.29 11.84 -7.15
CA TYR A 180 -2.39 11.99 -6.19
C TYR A 180 -3.14 13.31 -6.37
N PHE A 181 -2.45 14.42 -6.64
CA PHE A 181 -3.09 15.72 -6.95
C PHE A 181 -3.90 15.73 -8.23
N LYS A 182 -3.66 14.78 -9.14
CA LYS A 182 -4.45 14.61 -10.37
C LYS A 182 -5.59 13.61 -10.20
N THR A 183 -5.54 12.75 -9.17
CA THR A 183 -6.55 11.73 -8.89
C THR A 183 -7.32 12.06 -7.61
N HIS A 184 -7.03 11.35 -6.51
CA HIS A 184 -7.80 11.36 -5.26
C HIS A 184 -7.72 12.68 -4.48
N LEU A 185 -6.73 13.52 -4.78
CA LEU A 185 -6.51 14.84 -4.17
C LEU A 185 -6.75 15.99 -5.16
N SER A 186 -7.43 15.74 -6.27
CA SER A 186 -7.75 16.77 -7.27
C SER A 186 -8.67 17.87 -6.73
N TRP A 187 -9.47 17.57 -5.70
CA TRP A 187 -10.35 18.49 -4.99
C TRP A 187 -9.60 19.57 -4.17
N LEU A 188 -8.30 19.41 -3.92
CA LEU A 188 -7.51 20.45 -3.28
C LEU A 188 -7.34 21.65 -4.22
N ALA A 189 -7.46 22.86 -3.67
CA ALA A 189 -7.10 24.08 -4.38
C ALA A 189 -5.59 24.11 -4.67
N ASP A 190 -5.17 24.81 -5.72
CA ASP A 190 -3.75 24.84 -6.13
C ASP A 190 -2.83 25.37 -5.02
N ALA A 191 -3.28 26.37 -4.26
CA ALA A 191 -2.56 26.86 -3.09
C ALA A 191 -2.36 25.78 -2.02
N GLN A 192 -3.36 24.92 -1.80
CA GLN A 192 -3.26 23.81 -0.84
C GLN A 192 -2.31 22.73 -1.36
N LYS A 193 -2.32 22.43 -2.67
CA LYS A 193 -1.39 21.49 -3.31
C LYS A 193 0.05 21.96 -3.16
N GLU A 194 0.32 23.24 -3.43
CA GLU A 194 1.66 23.82 -3.25
C GLU A 194 2.11 23.81 -1.78
N GLU A 195 1.21 24.04 -0.82
CA GLU A 195 1.56 23.91 0.59
C GLU A 195 1.97 22.46 0.95
N ILE A 196 1.26 21.46 0.44
CA ILE A 196 1.63 20.04 0.66
C ILE A 196 2.95 19.69 -0.05
N LYS A 197 3.23 20.23 -1.23
CA LYS A 197 4.54 20.07 -1.89
C LYS A 197 5.66 20.66 -1.03
N LYS A 198 5.46 21.89 -0.54
CA LYS A 198 6.42 22.55 0.32
C LYS A 198 6.66 21.77 1.61
N MET A 199 5.62 21.21 2.23
CA MET A 199 5.78 20.33 3.39
C MET A 199 6.69 19.13 3.09
N LYS A 200 6.57 18.54 1.89
CA LYS A 200 7.43 17.43 1.45
C LYS A 200 8.89 17.90 1.25
N GLU A 201 9.09 19.07 0.64
CA GLU A 201 10.42 19.68 0.43
C GLU A 201 11.10 20.03 1.75
N ASP A 202 10.32 20.54 2.71
CA ASP A 202 10.74 20.85 4.08
C ASP A 202 10.99 19.57 4.93
N GLY A 203 10.88 18.39 4.34
CA GLY A 203 11.15 17.11 5.00
C GLY A 203 10.08 16.66 6.00
N LYS A 204 8.86 17.20 5.93
CA LYS A 204 7.74 16.74 6.78
C LYS A 204 7.37 15.30 6.48
N THR A 205 6.88 14.61 7.51
CA THR A 205 6.52 13.19 7.38
C THR A 205 5.25 13.03 6.55
N LYS A 206 5.05 11.84 5.98
CA LYS A 206 3.78 11.51 5.30
C LYS A 206 2.57 11.63 6.22
N ALA A 207 2.75 11.38 7.53
CA ALA A 207 1.69 11.54 8.52
C ALA A 207 1.30 13.01 8.67
N ASP A 208 2.27 13.93 8.77
CA ASP A 208 2.01 15.36 8.86
C ASP A 208 1.25 15.88 7.62
N MET A 209 1.64 15.41 6.43
CA MET A 209 0.96 15.76 5.18
C MET A 209 -0.46 15.20 5.13
N GLN A 210 -0.66 13.94 5.55
CA GLN A 210 -1.97 13.30 5.59
C GLN A 210 -2.91 14.02 6.57
N ASP A 211 -2.42 14.37 7.75
CA ASP A 211 -3.18 15.15 8.74
C ASP A 211 -3.57 16.52 8.18
N LYS A 212 -2.67 17.18 7.45
CA LYS A 212 -2.96 18.46 6.79
C LYS A 212 -4.04 18.31 5.72
N ILE A 213 -3.97 17.26 4.88
CA ILE A 213 -5.00 16.96 3.87
C ILE A 213 -6.36 16.73 4.54
N MET A 214 -6.41 15.97 5.63
CA MET A 214 -7.66 15.73 6.34
C MET A 214 -8.22 17.00 7.00
N ARG A 215 -7.37 17.93 7.46
CA ARG A 215 -7.82 19.25 7.92
C ARG A 215 -8.46 20.08 6.80
N TYR A 216 -7.91 20.03 5.58
CA TYR A 216 -8.56 20.67 4.44
C TYR A 216 -9.92 20.06 4.14
N TYR A 217 -10.00 18.72 4.17
CA TYR A 217 -11.26 18.01 3.98
C TYR A 217 -12.31 18.42 5.03
N ASP A 218 -11.90 18.56 6.30
CA ASP A 218 -12.81 18.94 7.39
C ASP A 218 -13.34 20.36 7.27
N ALA A 219 -12.57 21.27 6.67
CA ALA A 219 -12.93 22.65 6.44
C ALA A 219 -13.85 22.87 5.23
N LEU A 220 -14.05 21.86 4.38
CA LEU A 220 -14.97 21.95 3.24
C LEU A 220 -16.44 22.04 3.69
N ASN A 221 -17.25 22.73 2.87
CA ASN A 221 -18.71 22.74 3.03
C ASN A 221 -19.32 21.40 2.56
N ASP A 222 -20.61 21.16 2.86
CA ASP A 222 -21.26 19.86 2.58
C ASP A 222 -21.24 19.45 1.10
N GLY A 223 -21.37 20.40 0.17
CA GLY A 223 -21.35 20.13 -1.27
C GLY A 223 -19.95 19.77 -1.76
N GLU A 224 -18.93 20.50 -1.32
CA GLU A 224 -17.53 20.23 -1.65
C GLU A 224 -17.03 18.94 -0.97
N LYS A 225 -17.50 18.67 0.25
CA LYS A 225 -17.20 17.42 0.97
C LYS A 225 -17.68 16.22 0.18
N ALA A 226 -18.93 16.21 -0.33
CA ALA A 226 -19.45 15.06 -1.08
C ALA A 226 -18.54 14.69 -2.27
N HIS A 227 -18.13 15.67 -3.07
CA HIS A 227 -17.21 15.47 -4.18
C HIS A 227 -15.82 15.00 -3.72
N ALA A 228 -15.27 15.60 -2.66
CA ALA A 228 -13.99 15.16 -2.09
C ALA A 228 -14.07 13.73 -1.52
N THR A 229 -15.19 13.35 -0.88
CA THR A 229 -15.43 12.01 -0.34
C THR A 229 -15.43 10.97 -1.45
N GLU A 230 -16.09 11.23 -2.59
CA GLU A 230 -16.09 10.32 -3.75
C GLU A 230 -14.67 10.05 -4.28
N LEU A 231 -13.86 11.11 -4.40
CA LEU A 231 -12.48 10.99 -4.89
C LEU A 231 -11.57 10.27 -3.89
N LEU A 232 -11.73 10.54 -2.60
CA LEU A 232 -10.95 9.91 -1.52
C LEU A 232 -11.36 8.45 -1.27
N LEU A 233 -12.61 8.08 -1.58
CA LEU A 233 -13.10 6.70 -1.44
C LEU A 233 -12.28 5.71 -2.24
N ASP A 234 -11.95 6.05 -3.49
CA ASP A 234 -11.19 5.16 -4.36
C ASP A 234 -9.75 4.97 -3.85
N GLY A 235 -9.11 6.04 -3.39
CA GLY A 235 -7.80 5.95 -2.73
C GLY A 235 -7.86 5.09 -1.46
N CYS A 236 -8.93 5.22 -0.67
CA CYS A 236 -9.14 4.39 0.52
C CYS A 236 -9.45 2.93 0.21
N ARG A 237 -10.10 2.63 -0.92
CA ARG A 237 -10.31 1.26 -1.42
C ARG A 237 -9.00 0.62 -1.85
N GLU A 238 -8.14 1.36 -2.54
CA GLU A 238 -6.81 0.89 -2.93
C GLU A 238 -5.95 0.57 -1.70
N VAL A 239 -5.91 1.47 -0.72
CA VAL A 239 -5.21 1.24 0.56
C VAL A 239 -5.79 0.03 1.28
N LEU A 240 -7.12 -0.07 1.38
CA LEU A 240 -7.76 -1.21 2.02
C LEU A 240 -7.37 -2.51 1.32
N LYS A 241 -7.45 -2.55 -0.01
CA LYS A 241 -7.09 -3.71 -0.84
C LYS A 241 -5.64 -4.13 -0.66
N ASP A 242 -4.71 -3.19 -0.62
CA ASP A 242 -3.29 -3.46 -0.40
C ASP A 242 -3.01 -4.01 1.01
N VAL A 243 -3.68 -3.45 2.02
CA VAL A 243 -3.55 -3.88 3.42
C VAL A 243 -4.17 -5.26 3.62
N VAL A 244 -5.44 -5.47 3.26
CA VAL A 244 -6.13 -6.74 3.52
C VAL A 244 -5.81 -7.83 2.50
N GLY A 245 -5.32 -7.45 1.32
CA GLY A 245 -5.07 -8.36 0.20
C GLY A 245 -6.30 -8.61 -0.68
N GLU A 246 -6.05 -9.08 -1.90
CA GLU A 246 -7.07 -9.30 -2.95
C GLU A 246 -8.23 -10.20 -2.49
N GLU A 247 -7.91 -11.28 -1.77
CA GLU A 247 -8.88 -12.27 -1.31
C GLU A 247 -9.89 -11.66 -0.33
N HIS A 248 -9.39 -11.09 0.77
CA HIS A 248 -10.24 -10.44 1.77
C HIS A 248 -10.99 -9.23 1.23
N TYR A 249 -10.38 -8.47 0.32
CA TYR A 249 -11.06 -7.35 -0.33
C TYR A 249 -12.25 -7.82 -1.18
N ASN A 250 -12.07 -8.91 -1.94
CA ASN A 250 -13.15 -9.47 -2.75
C ASN A 250 -14.27 -10.06 -1.88
N ASP A 251 -13.97 -10.62 -0.71
CA ASP A 251 -14.98 -11.08 0.24
C ASP A 251 -15.80 -9.91 0.82
N LEU A 252 -15.15 -8.82 1.21
CA LEU A 252 -15.84 -7.60 1.66
C LEU A 252 -16.72 -7.02 0.56
N LYS A 253 -16.25 -7.04 -0.70
CA LYS A 253 -17.04 -6.62 -1.85
C LYS A 253 -18.29 -7.49 -2.03
N LYS A 254 -18.14 -8.82 -1.99
CA LYS A 254 -19.28 -9.75 -2.06
C LYS A 254 -20.27 -9.54 -0.91
N MET A 255 -19.79 -9.31 0.32
CA MET A 255 -20.66 -9.00 1.45
C MET A 255 -21.47 -7.73 1.20
N LYS A 256 -20.83 -6.68 0.70
CA LYS A 256 -21.51 -5.43 0.34
C LYS A 256 -22.54 -5.66 -0.77
N ASP A 257 -22.18 -6.39 -1.82
CA ASP A 257 -23.07 -6.71 -2.94
C ASP A 257 -24.26 -7.59 -2.51
N ALA A 258 -24.09 -8.41 -1.47
CA ALA A 258 -25.14 -9.18 -0.82
C ALA A 258 -25.99 -8.37 0.19
N GLY A 259 -25.76 -7.06 0.31
CA GLY A 259 -26.52 -6.18 1.21
C GLY A 259 -26.10 -6.24 2.69
N ALA A 260 -24.87 -6.68 2.98
CA ALA A 260 -24.33 -6.58 4.34
C ALA A 260 -24.32 -5.13 4.81
N GLY A 261 -24.71 -4.91 6.07
CA GLY A 261 -24.75 -3.56 6.64
C GLY A 261 -23.34 -3.00 6.86
N VAL A 262 -23.24 -1.69 6.98
CA VAL A 262 -21.93 -1.02 7.22
C VAL A 262 -21.26 -1.54 8.49
N TYR A 263 -22.03 -1.91 9.51
CA TYR A 263 -21.52 -2.51 10.75
C TYR A 263 -20.91 -3.90 10.53
N ASP A 264 -21.56 -4.75 9.72
CA ASP A 264 -21.08 -6.09 9.41
C ASP A 264 -19.75 -6.02 8.64
N LEU A 265 -19.68 -5.09 7.66
CA LEU A 265 -18.47 -4.82 6.90
C LEU A 265 -17.35 -4.28 7.79
N LYS A 266 -17.66 -3.33 8.68
CA LYS A 266 -16.70 -2.76 9.63
C LYS A 266 -16.14 -3.82 10.57
N ALA A 267 -17.00 -4.63 11.19
CA ALA A 267 -16.58 -5.71 12.08
C ALA A 267 -15.69 -6.73 11.36
N LYS A 268 -16.02 -7.07 10.11
CA LYS A 268 -15.19 -7.96 9.29
C LYS A 268 -13.83 -7.36 8.98
N VAL A 269 -13.78 -6.07 8.61
CA VAL A 269 -12.52 -5.34 8.37
C VAL A 269 -11.67 -5.32 9.64
N ASP A 270 -12.24 -4.95 10.78
CA ASP A 270 -11.50 -4.86 12.04
C ASP A 270 -10.90 -6.22 12.44
N ALA A 271 -11.66 -7.31 12.31
CA ALA A 271 -11.16 -8.67 12.55
C ALA A 271 -10.02 -9.07 11.61
N ILE A 272 -10.07 -8.67 10.33
CA ILE A 272 -8.98 -8.91 9.37
C ILE A 272 -7.75 -8.10 9.77
N LEU A 273 -7.91 -6.82 10.12
CA LEU A 273 -6.82 -5.91 10.47
C LEU A 273 -6.09 -6.36 11.75
N GLU A 274 -6.80 -6.89 12.74
CA GLU A 274 -6.21 -7.45 13.97
C GLU A 274 -5.26 -8.63 13.67
N GLY A 275 -5.59 -9.43 12.66
CA GLY A 275 -4.77 -10.57 12.22
C GLY A 275 -3.51 -10.19 11.43
N ILE A 276 -3.34 -8.92 11.04
CA ILE A 276 -2.20 -8.48 10.22
C ILE A 276 -0.94 -8.33 11.10
N THR A 277 0.08 -9.13 10.79
CA THR A 277 1.40 -9.12 11.44
C THR A 277 2.49 -8.44 10.61
N ASP A 278 2.23 -8.20 9.32
CA ASP A 278 3.18 -7.54 8.41
C ASP A 278 3.43 -6.07 8.81
N VAL A 279 4.70 -5.71 8.94
CA VAL A 279 5.13 -4.40 9.43
C VAL A 279 4.76 -3.27 8.46
N GLN A 280 4.91 -3.48 7.15
CA GLN A 280 4.61 -2.47 6.13
C GLN A 280 3.11 -2.21 6.05
N LYS A 281 2.29 -3.26 6.13
CA LYS A 281 0.82 -3.14 6.19
C LYS A 281 0.36 -2.44 7.47
N ARG A 282 0.96 -2.75 8.62
CA ARG A 282 0.67 -2.06 9.89
C ARG A 282 1.00 -0.58 9.83
N GLU A 283 2.09 -0.20 9.17
CA GLU A 283 2.44 1.21 8.97
C GLU A 283 1.41 1.93 8.09
N LYS A 284 0.97 1.30 6.98
CA LYS A 284 -0.11 1.84 6.15
C LYS A 284 -1.43 1.99 6.91
N ILE A 285 -1.78 1.03 7.77
CA ILE A 285 -2.97 1.13 8.64
C ILE A 285 -2.86 2.32 9.60
N LYS A 286 -1.68 2.52 10.21
CA LYS A 286 -1.46 3.66 11.11
C LYS A 286 -1.57 4.99 10.36
N LEU A 287 -1.00 5.06 9.15
CA LEU A 287 -0.94 6.28 8.35
C LEU A 287 -2.30 6.68 7.77
N TYR A 288 -3.05 5.72 7.22
CA TYR A 288 -4.27 6.01 6.46
C TYR A 288 -5.57 5.55 7.15
N GLY A 289 -5.49 4.67 8.15
CA GLY A 289 -6.66 3.97 8.68
C GLY A 289 -7.69 4.89 9.34
N ALA A 290 -7.25 5.92 10.07
CA ALA A 290 -8.16 6.89 10.68
C ALA A 290 -8.89 7.72 9.60
N GLY A 291 -8.13 8.30 8.66
CA GLY A 291 -8.68 9.06 7.54
C GLY A 291 -9.64 8.22 6.70
N CYS A 292 -9.25 7.01 6.31
CA CYS A 292 -10.10 6.16 5.49
C CYS A 292 -11.37 5.68 6.19
N ARG A 293 -11.33 5.42 7.50
CA ARG A 293 -12.56 5.16 8.27
C ARG A 293 -13.52 6.34 8.23
N LYS A 294 -12.99 7.57 8.35
CA LYS A 294 -13.78 8.80 8.24
C LYS A 294 -14.41 8.93 6.86
N ILE A 295 -13.63 8.68 5.80
CA ILE A 295 -14.13 8.74 4.41
C ILE A 295 -15.19 7.67 4.14
N PHE A 296 -14.99 6.43 4.57
CA PHE A 296 -16.01 5.39 4.43
C PHE A 296 -17.28 5.74 5.21
N ALA A 297 -17.19 6.31 6.41
CA ALA A 297 -18.35 6.77 7.16
C ALA A 297 -19.09 7.91 6.42
N ALA A 298 -18.36 8.88 5.89
CA ALA A 298 -18.93 10.01 5.14
C ALA A 298 -19.54 9.60 3.79
N ALA A 299 -18.96 8.60 3.11
CA ALA A 299 -19.52 8.07 1.86
C ALA A 299 -20.82 7.29 2.07
N HIS A 300 -20.98 6.74 3.26
CA HIS A 300 -22.16 5.99 3.66
C HIS A 300 -23.15 6.86 4.45
N TYR A 301 -23.11 8.19 4.27
CA TYR A 301 -24.05 9.12 4.92
C TYR A 301 -25.48 9.14 4.32
N GLU A 302 -25.81 8.15 3.48
CA GLU A 302 -27.14 7.55 3.51
C GLU A 302 -27.06 6.22 4.26
N HIS A 303 -26.95 6.30 5.59
CA HIS A 303 -27.29 5.14 6.39
C HIS A 303 -28.72 4.76 6.04
N SER A 304 -28.89 3.56 5.48
CA SER A 304 -30.23 3.04 5.32
C SER A 304 -30.83 2.93 6.72
N LEU A 305 -32.14 3.10 6.82
CA LEU A 305 -32.83 2.90 8.09
C LEU A 305 -32.56 1.49 8.65
N GLU A 306 -32.29 0.54 7.76
CA GLU A 306 -31.90 -0.83 8.07
C GLU A 306 -30.53 -0.94 8.75
N ASP A 307 -29.55 -0.10 8.38
CA ASP A 307 -28.25 -0.06 9.05
C ASP A 307 -28.40 0.38 10.50
N TYR A 308 -29.25 1.37 10.76
CA TYR A 308 -29.54 1.81 12.12
C TYR A 308 -30.23 0.71 12.94
N PHE A 309 -31.16 -0.04 12.35
CA PHE A 309 -31.82 -1.17 13.03
C PHE A 309 -30.87 -2.29 13.44
N LYS A 310 -29.76 -2.49 12.73
CA LYS A 310 -28.75 -3.49 13.10
C LYS A 310 -27.79 -2.99 14.18
N GLY A 311 -27.59 -1.68 14.27
CA GLY A 311 -26.68 -1.04 15.23
C GLY A 311 -27.41 -0.25 16.32
N HIS A 312 -27.44 1.08 16.15
CA HIS A 312 -27.91 2.05 17.15
C HIS A 312 -29.38 1.89 17.58
N LEU A 313 -30.21 1.31 16.73
CA LEU A 313 -31.65 1.10 16.94
C LEU A 313 -32.00 -0.39 17.08
N LYS A 314 -31.02 -1.25 17.37
CA LYS A 314 -31.29 -2.69 17.53
C LYS A 314 -32.19 -3.06 18.72
N TRP A 315 -32.43 -2.11 19.62
CA TRP A 315 -33.32 -2.23 20.76
C TRP A 315 -34.80 -2.05 20.39
N LEU A 316 -35.11 -1.56 19.18
CA LEU A 316 -36.49 -1.43 18.70
C LEU A 316 -37.11 -2.81 18.40
N THR A 317 -38.42 -2.95 18.64
CA THR A 317 -39.16 -4.14 18.21
C THR A 317 -39.37 -4.17 16.70
N ASP A 318 -39.72 -5.32 16.14
CA ASP A 318 -40.00 -5.44 14.71
C ASP A 318 -41.21 -4.59 14.28
N GLU A 319 -42.22 -4.42 15.13
CA GLU A 319 -43.33 -3.51 14.87
C GLU A 319 -42.85 -2.05 14.77
N GLN A 320 -42.04 -1.60 15.73
CA GLN A 320 -41.49 -0.24 15.75
C GLN A 320 -40.61 0.02 14.52
N ARG A 321 -39.80 -0.96 14.11
CA ARG A 321 -38.98 -0.89 12.88
C ARG A 321 -39.85 -0.76 11.63
N ASN A 322 -40.93 -1.55 11.53
CA ASN A 322 -41.87 -1.49 10.41
C ASN A 322 -42.58 -0.14 10.33
N GLU A 323 -42.96 0.44 11.46
CA GLU A 323 -43.56 1.79 11.48
C GLU A 323 -42.58 2.85 10.97
N LEU A 324 -41.31 2.80 11.38
CA LEU A 324 -40.29 3.73 10.87
C LEU A 324 -39.99 3.51 9.38
N ARG A 325 -40.06 2.27 8.87
CA ARG A 325 -39.97 1.98 7.42
C ARG A 325 -41.11 2.65 6.67
N LYS A 326 -42.33 2.51 7.17
CA LYS A 326 -43.52 3.13 6.59
C LYS A 326 -43.43 4.66 6.60
N MET A 327 -42.94 5.26 7.69
CA MET A 327 -42.69 6.70 7.74
C MET A 327 -41.69 7.15 6.67
N LYS A 328 -40.64 6.36 6.41
CA LYS A 328 -39.69 6.64 5.33
C LYS A 328 -40.33 6.51 3.94
N GLU A 329 -41.15 5.50 3.70
CA GLU A 329 -41.89 5.31 2.44
C GLU A 329 -42.89 6.43 2.18
N GLU A 330 -43.52 6.95 3.23
CA GLU A 330 -44.39 8.13 3.21
C GLU A 330 -43.60 9.45 3.08
N ASN A 331 -42.29 9.37 2.90
CA ASN A 331 -41.38 10.51 2.73
C ASN A 331 -41.44 11.51 3.91
N LYS A 332 -41.70 11.01 5.12
CA LYS A 332 -41.64 11.80 6.37
C LYS A 332 -40.22 12.33 6.56
N SER A 333 -40.11 13.50 7.19
CA SER A 333 -38.82 14.13 7.38
C SER A 333 -37.95 13.30 8.32
N LYS A 334 -36.62 13.45 8.19
CA LYS A 334 -35.67 12.84 9.13
C LYS A 334 -35.90 13.30 10.58
N ILE A 335 -36.51 14.47 10.78
CA ILE A 335 -36.88 15.00 12.09
C ILE A 335 -38.05 14.19 12.65
N ASP A 336 -39.12 13.99 11.87
CA ASP A 336 -40.30 13.21 12.30
C ASP A 336 -39.91 11.78 12.70
N ILE A 337 -39.03 11.14 11.93
CA ILE A 337 -38.52 9.79 12.21
C ILE A 337 -37.70 9.79 13.52
N ARG A 338 -36.86 10.81 13.74
CA ARG A 338 -36.07 10.95 14.99
C ARG A 338 -36.95 11.18 16.21
N GLU A 339 -37.97 12.01 16.09
CA GLU A 339 -38.95 12.25 17.15
C GLU A 339 -39.67 10.94 17.51
N LYS A 340 -40.09 10.16 16.52
CA LYS A 340 -40.72 8.85 16.76
C LYS A 340 -39.79 7.87 17.47
N ILE A 341 -38.50 7.82 17.09
CA ILE A 341 -37.49 7.01 17.80
C ILE A 341 -37.34 7.46 19.25
N TYR A 342 -37.33 8.78 19.49
CA TYR A 342 -37.23 9.33 20.84
C TYR A 342 -38.47 8.99 21.69
N MET A 343 -39.66 9.03 21.10
CA MET A 343 -40.89 8.58 21.77
C MET A 343 -40.80 7.12 22.22
N TYR A 344 -40.35 6.22 21.34
CA TYR A 344 -40.15 4.80 21.73
C TYR A 344 -39.17 4.64 22.88
N TYR A 345 -38.13 5.47 22.95
CA TYR A 345 -37.17 5.46 24.04
C TYR A 345 -37.79 5.93 25.36
N GLU A 346 -38.63 6.98 25.32
CA GLU A 346 -39.32 7.49 26.51
C GLU A 346 -40.35 6.49 27.05
N GLU A 347 -41.05 5.79 26.15
CA GLU A 347 -42.06 4.76 26.46
C GLU A 347 -41.48 3.46 27.05
N LEU A 348 -40.15 3.27 27.03
CA LEU A 348 -39.50 2.17 27.74
C LEU A 348 -39.69 2.34 29.25
N ASN A 349 -40.47 1.44 29.85
CA ASN A 349 -40.83 1.47 31.26
C ASN A 349 -39.91 0.60 32.13
N ASP A 350 -39.25 -0.40 31.54
CA ASP A 350 -38.32 -1.25 32.26
C ASP A 350 -36.92 -0.62 32.30
N THR A 351 -36.30 -0.65 33.47
CA THR A 351 -35.03 0.05 33.73
C THR A 351 -33.87 -0.56 32.92
N GLU A 352 -33.95 -1.85 32.62
CA GLU A 352 -32.92 -2.59 31.89
C GLU A 352 -32.90 -2.22 30.41
N SER A 353 -34.02 -2.32 29.70
CA SER A 353 -34.14 -1.95 28.29
C SER A 353 -33.91 -0.45 28.09
N LYS A 354 -34.38 0.41 29.00
CA LYS A 354 -34.11 1.85 28.94
C LYS A 354 -32.62 2.18 29.11
N SER A 355 -31.92 1.41 29.95
CA SER A 355 -30.46 1.53 30.12
C SER A 355 -29.72 1.04 28.88
N GLU A 356 -30.13 -0.10 28.32
CA GLU A 356 -29.54 -0.69 27.10
C GLU A 356 -29.77 0.18 25.86
N ALA A 357 -31.00 0.59 25.58
CA ALA A 357 -31.33 1.54 24.51
C ALA A 357 -30.54 2.84 24.67
N GLY A 358 -30.43 3.34 25.90
CA GLY A 358 -29.62 4.51 26.21
C GLY A 358 -28.13 4.33 25.89
N LYS A 359 -27.57 3.12 26.03
CA LYS A 359 -26.18 2.85 25.62
C LYS A 359 -26.03 2.97 24.10
N PHE A 360 -26.92 2.36 23.33
CA PHE A 360 -26.87 2.41 21.87
C PHE A 360 -27.11 3.82 21.32
N LEU A 361 -28.06 4.57 21.88
CA LEU A 361 -28.30 5.96 21.49
C LEU A 361 -27.14 6.88 21.86
N ARG A 362 -26.49 6.67 23.01
CA ARG A 362 -25.26 7.41 23.37
C ARG A 362 -24.11 7.13 22.42
N GLU A 363 -23.95 5.88 21.99
CA GLU A 363 -22.97 5.51 20.97
C GLU A 363 -23.28 6.18 19.64
N ALA A 364 -24.55 6.16 19.21
CA ALA A 364 -25.01 6.87 18.01
C ALA A 364 -24.73 8.37 18.05
N CYS A 365 -25.04 9.01 19.19
CA CYS A 365 -24.77 10.43 19.39
C CYS A 365 -23.26 10.72 19.38
N ARG A 366 -22.43 9.83 19.91
CA ARG A 366 -20.97 9.98 19.89
C ARG A 366 -20.41 9.85 18.47
N ASP A 367 -20.90 8.90 17.69
CA ASP A 367 -20.51 8.73 16.29
C ASP A 367 -20.94 9.96 15.46
N LEU A 368 -22.17 10.44 15.65
CA LEU A 368 -22.66 11.66 15.03
C LEU A 368 -21.84 12.89 15.46
N PHE A 369 -21.54 13.02 16.75
CA PHE A 369 -20.76 14.14 17.26
C PHE A 369 -19.35 14.15 16.65
N ARG A 370 -18.67 13.00 16.59
CA ARG A 370 -17.38 12.85 15.91
C ARG A 370 -17.44 13.20 14.44
N TYR A 371 -18.54 12.86 13.78
CA TYR A 371 -18.76 13.25 12.40
C TYR A 371 -18.90 14.77 12.25
N VAL A 372 -19.69 15.42 13.11
CA VAL A 372 -19.98 16.86 13.05
C VAL A 372 -18.77 17.72 13.45
N VAL A 373 -18.12 17.41 14.58
CA VAL A 373 -17.07 18.26 15.16
C VAL A 373 -15.64 17.73 14.95
N GLY A 374 -15.49 16.51 14.44
CA GLY A 374 -14.20 15.84 14.28
C GLY A 374 -13.72 15.08 15.52
N ASP A 375 -12.81 14.11 15.32
CA ASP A 375 -12.31 13.22 16.39
C ASP A 375 -11.54 13.97 17.49
N GLU A 376 -10.79 15.02 17.15
CA GLU A 376 -9.99 15.80 18.11
C GLU A 376 -10.88 16.51 19.14
N LYS A 377 -11.91 17.25 18.68
CA LYS A 377 -12.88 17.92 19.56
C LYS A 377 -13.74 16.93 20.34
N ALA A 378 -14.10 15.80 19.72
CA ALA A 378 -14.84 14.74 20.40
C ALA A 378 -14.02 14.07 21.52
N ASP A 379 -12.72 13.87 21.31
CA ASP A 379 -11.83 13.33 22.33
C ASP A 379 -11.49 14.36 23.42
N GLU A 380 -11.44 15.67 23.11
CA GLU A 380 -11.40 16.75 24.12
C GLU A 380 -12.64 16.71 25.02
N LEU A 381 -13.84 16.61 24.43
CA LEU A 381 -15.08 16.50 25.20
C LEU A 381 -15.13 15.23 26.05
N LYS A 382 -14.60 14.11 25.54
CA LYS A 382 -14.47 12.87 26.28
C LYS A 382 -13.55 13.04 27.51
N LYS A 383 -12.39 13.68 27.35
CA LYS A 383 -11.47 13.97 28.45
C LYS A 383 -12.10 14.90 29.49
N LEU A 384 -12.86 15.91 29.06
CA LEU A 384 -13.59 16.80 29.96
C LEU A 384 -14.61 16.02 30.80
N LYS A 385 -15.37 15.12 30.18
CA LYS A 385 -16.30 14.23 30.89
C LYS A 385 -15.59 13.34 31.91
N GLU A 386 -14.42 12.79 31.56
CA GLU A 386 -13.61 11.94 32.45
C GLU A 386 -12.99 12.72 33.61
N SER A 387 -12.72 14.03 33.43
CA SER A 387 -12.25 14.92 34.49
C SER A 387 -13.34 15.38 35.48
N GLY A 388 -14.59 14.92 35.31
CA GLY A 388 -15.67 15.18 36.27
C GLY A 388 -16.33 16.55 36.15
N VAL A 389 -16.21 17.19 34.99
CA VAL A 389 -16.83 18.49 34.69
C VAL A 389 -18.36 18.40 34.74
N SER A 390 -19.04 19.48 35.15
CA SER A 390 -20.50 19.47 35.29
C SER A 390 -21.21 19.29 33.94
N LEU A 391 -22.45 18.77 33.96
CA LEU A 391 -23.26 18.60 32.75
C LEU A 391 -23.54 19.93 32.04
N ASP A 392 -23.71 21.02 32.79
CA ASP A 392 -23.96 22.35 32.24
C ASP A 392 -22.72 22.93 31.55
N GLU A 393 -21.53 22.75 32.13
CA GLU A 393 -20.26 23.12 31.50
C GLU A 393 -19.98 22.27 30.25
N MET A 394 -20.28 20.96 30.29
CA MET A 394 -20.20 20.09 29.11
C MET A 394 -21.14 20.56 28.01
N LYS A 395 -22.39 20.92 28.36
CA LYS A 395 -23.37 21.44 27.40
C LYS A 395 -22.89 22.73 26.75
N HIS A 396 -22.42 23.69 27.55
CA HIS A 396 -21.89 24.95 27.04
C HIS A 396 -20.69 24.73 26.09
N LYS A 397 -19.80 23.80 26.43
CA LYS A 397 -18.66 23.45 25.57
C LYS A 397 -19.10 22.80 24.26
N VAL A 398 -20.12 21.93 24.29
CA VAL A 398 -20.72 21.35 23.09
C VAL A 398 -21.33 22.43 22.20
N ASP A 399 -22.08 23.37 22.77
CA ASP A 399 -22.67 24.48 22.02
C ASP A 399 -21.61 25.33 21.32
N LEU A 400 -20.48 25.60 21.99
CA LEU A 400 -19.31 26.29 21.41
C LEU A 400 -18.56 25.47 20.35
N MET A 401 -18.66 24.14 20.37
CA MET A 401 -18.02 23.27 19.38
C MET A 401 -18.86 23.12 18.10
N ILE A 402 -20.17 23.31 18.21
CA ILE A 402 -21.16 23.17 17.12
C ILE A 402 -21.50 24.54 16.48
N ALA A 403 -21.37 25.65 17.22
CA ALA A 403 -21.42 27.01 16.69
C ALA A 403 -20.21 27.32 15.81
#